data_AF-A0A3N5G854-F1
#
_entry.id   AF-A0A3N5G854-F1
#
_cell.length_a   1.000
_cell.length_b   1.000
_cell.length_c   1.000
_cell.angle_alpha   90.00
_cell.angle_beta   90.00
_cell.angle_gamma   90.00
#
_symmetry.space_group_name_H-M   'P 1'
#
loop_
_entity.id
_entity.type
_entity.pdbx_description
1 polymer ?
#
loop_
_entity_poly.entity_id
_entity_poly.type
_entity_poly.pdbx_seq_one_letter_code
_entity_poly.pdbx_strand_id
1 'polypeptide(L)'
;MSGITEEQAFEQLPSPSERDVERVAHLVLMALLPSLADADLETFGTALSEIQSINGRWFAPVQGGTFAAGPTEELVRRMTEWGASGVGQSSWGPAVYGIVDGEDAGLRLAERARDVLGTAGTVHQGAFRSEGARVWRAPSHQ
;
A
#
# COMPACT_ATOMS: atom_id res chain seq x y z
N MET A 1 -7.68 -0.04 11.98
CA MET A 1 -7.65 -0.84 13.24
C MET A 1 -6.31 -0.58 13.92
N SER A 2 -6.25 -0.44 15.25
CA SER A 2 -4.98 -0.25 15.99
C SER A 2 -5.16 -0.60 17.48
N GLY A 3 -4.08 -0.98 18.16
CA GLY A 3 -4.05 -1.23 19.60
C GLY A 3 -4.68 -2.57 19.98
N ILE A 4 -5.49 -2.60 21.05
CA ILE A 4 -6.12 -3.84 21.56
C ILE A 4 -6.94 -4.57 20.48
N THR A 5 -7.64 -3.82 19.62
CA THR A 5 -8.41 -4.41 18.52
C THR A 5 -7.51 -5.10 17.49
N GLU A 6 -6.29 -4.60 17.30
CA GLU A 6 -5.30 -5.22 16.40
C GLU A 6 -4.69 -6.48 17.02
N GLU A 7 -4.39 -6.49 18.32
CA GLU A 7 -3.94 -7.70 19.02
C GLU A 7 -4.99 -8.83 18.92
N GLN A 8 -6.25 -8.51 19.21
CA GLN A 8 -7.37 -9.46 19.09
C GLN A 8 -7.59 -9.96 17.66
N ALA A 9 -7.31 -9.11 16.66
CA ALA A 9 -7.36 -9.51 15.26
C ALA A 9 -6.26 -10.52 14.93
N PHE A 10 -5.03 -10.28 15.39
CA PHE A 10 -3.92 -11.22 15.19
C PHE A 10 -4.16 -12.58 15.86
N GLU A 11 -4.77 -12.61 17.05
CA GLU A 11 -5.15 -13.85 17.74
C GLU A 11 -6.14 -14.71 16.94
N GLN A 12 -6.95 -14.09 16.08
CA GLN A 12 -7.94 -14.77 15.24
C GLN A 12 -7.37 -15.26 13.90
N LEU A 13 -6.19 -14.79 13.51
CA LEU A 13 -5.59 -15.19 12.24
C LEU A 13 -5.00 -16.59 12.35
N PRO A 14 -5.16 -17.42 11.30
CA PRO A 14 -4.43 -18.67 11.23
C PRO A 14 -2.93 -18.39 11.05
N SER A 15 -2.08 -19.35 11.39
CA SER A 15 -0.70 -19.32 10.90
C SER A 15 -0.69 -19.18 9.38
N PRO A 16 0.16 -18.31 8.81
CA PRO A 16 0.27 -18.19 7.36
C PRO A 16 0.75 -19.51 6.76
N SER A 17 0.34 -19.81 5.53
CA SER A 17 0.80 -21.03 4.86
C SER A 17 2.29 -20.93 4.54
N GLU A 18 3.04 -22.03 4.70
CA GLU A 18 4.48 -22.06 4.36
C GLU A 18 4.73 -21.59 2.93
N ARG A 19 3.87 -22.02 2.00
CA ARG A 19 3.91 -21.62 0.58
C ARG A 19 3.77 -20.11 0.40
N ASP A 20 2.86 -19.46 1.12
CA ASP A 20 2.68 -18.01 1.03
C ASP A 20 3.89 -17.27 1.62
N VAL A 21 4.44 -17.76 2.74
CA VAL A 21 5.66 -17.21 3.35
C VAL A 21 6.84 -17.33 2.38
N GLU A 22 7.05 -18.50 1.79
CA GLU A 22 8.07 -18.73 0.77
C GLU A 22 7.88 -17.83 -0.44
N ARG A 23 6.64 -17.67 -0.91
CA ARG A 23 6.33 -16.81 -2.07
C ARG A 23 6.64 -15.35 -1.76
N VAL A 24 6.23 -14.84 -0.60
CA VAL A 24 6.53 -13.46 -0.19
C VAL A 24 8.03 -13.26 -0.03
N ALA A 25 8.74 -14.19 0.61
CA ALA A 25 10.19 -14.12 0.73
C ALA A 25 10.89 -14.09 -0.64
N HIS A 26 10.46 -14.94 -1.58
CA HIS A 26 10.97 -14.95 -2.94
C HIS A 26 10.67 -13.63 -3.67
N LEU A 27 9.43 -13.11 -3.60
CA LEU A 27 9.07 -11.84 -4.23
C LEU A 27 9.90 -10.68 -3.68
N VAL A 28 10.12 -10.63 -2.38
CA VAL A 28 10.94 -9.58 -1.75
C VAL A 28 12.39 -9.69 -2.22
N LEU A 29 13.00 -10.87 -2.08
CA LEU A 29 14.43 -11.05 -2.30
C LEU A 29 14.82 -11.11 -3.78
N MET A 30 13.96 -11.65 -4.64
CA MET A 30 14.28 -11.94 -6.04
C MET A 30 13.61 -10.98 -7.04
N ALA A 31 12.64 -10.16 -6.61
CA ALA A 31 11.96 -9.21 -7.51
C ALA A 31 11.94 -7.78 -6.94
N LEU A 32 11.37 -7.56 -5.76
CA LEU A 32 11.13 -6.21 -5.21
C LEU A 32 12.44 -5.48 -4.87
N LEU A 33 13.39 -6.13 -4.18
CA LEU A 33 14.67 -5.50 -3.83
C LEU A 33 15.58 -5.28 -5.05
N PRO A 34 15.75 -6.24 -5.97
CA PRO A 34 16.53 -6.00 -7.20
C PRO A 34 15.92 -4.90 -8.08
N SER A 35 14.60 -4.90 -8.30
CA SER A 35 13.95 -3.87 -9.11
C SER A 35 14.09 -2.47 -8.52
N LEU A 36 14.11 -2.34 -7.19
CA LEU A 36 14.43 -1.08 -6.55
C LEU A 36 15.87 -0.63 -6.82
N ALA A 37 16.83 -1.55 -6.82
CA ALA A 37 18.23 -1.25 -7.12
C ALA A 37 18.44 -0.85 -8.59
N ASP A 38 17.69 -1.48 -9.50
CA ASP A 38 17.77 -1.25 -10.94
C ASP A 38 16.85 -0.11 -11.43
N ALA A 39 16.12 0.55 -10.53
CA ALA A 39 15.10 1.55 -10.84
C ALA A 39 14.02 1.06 -11.83
N ASP A 40 13.65 -0.22 -11.76
CA ASP A 40 12.59 -0.85 -12.53
C ASP A 40 11.25 -0.75 -11.79
N LEU A 41 10.49 0.29 -12.09
CA LEU A 41 9.19 0.54 -11.46
C LEU A 41 8.14 -0.54 -11.78
N GLU A 42 8.16 -1.12 -12.97
CA GLU A 42 7.14 -2.08 -13.42
C GLU A 42 7.27 -3.40 -12.64
N THR A 43 8.50 -3.92 -12.55
CA THR A 43 8.77 -5.12 -11.74
C THR A 43 8.54 -4.85 -10.26
N PHE A 44 8.96 -3.69 -9.76
CA PHE A 44 8.75 -3.29 -8.36
C PHE A 44 7.26 -3.27 -8.01
N GLY A 45 6.46 -2.58 -8.82
CA GLY A 45 5.03 -2.41 -8.60
C GLY A 45 4.24 -3.72 -8.71
N THR A 46 4.62 -4.58 -9.66
CA THR A 46 4.05 -5.94 -9.82
C THR A 46 4.33 -6.80 -8.58
N ALA A 47 5.60 -6.86 -8.15
CA ALA A 47 5.99 -7.62 -6.97
C ALA A 47 5.31 -7.10 -5.70
N LEU A 48 5.25 -5.78 -5.51
CA LEU A 48 4.56 -5.15 -4.39
C LEU A 48 3.08 -5.51 -4.36
N SER A 49 2.39 -5.39 -5.49
CA SER A 49 0.96 -5.70 -5.58
C SER A 49 0.66 -7.17 -5.30
N GLU A 50 1.53 -8.08 -5.73
CA GLU A 50 1.40 -9.51 -5.44
C GLU A 50 1.61 -9.79 -3.95
N ILE A 51 2.62 -9.19 -3.31
CA ILE A 51 2.84 -9.28 -1.85
C ILE A 51 1.59 -8.76 -1.10
N GLN A 52 1.05 -7.62 -1.53
CA GLN A 52 -0.17 -7.05 -0.94
C GLN A 52 -1.38 -7.97 -1.08
N SER A 53 -1.52 -8.64 -2.23
CA SER A 53 -2.59 -9.61 -2.46
C SER A 53 -2.45 -10.85 -1.59
N ILE A 54 -1.23 -11.37 -1.41
CA ILE A 54 -0.96 -12.53 -0.54
C ILE A 54 -1.27 -12.18 0.92
N ASN A 55 -0.71 -11.08 1.43
CA ASN A 55 -0.96 -10.63 2.79
C ASN A 55 -2.45 -10.31 3.01
N GLY A 56 -3.08 -9.67 2.03
CA GLY A 56 -4.49 -9.35 2.06
C GLY A 56 -5.40 -10.56 2.19
N ARG A 57 -5.12 -11.64 1.44
CA ARG A 57 -5.85 -12.92 1.58
C ARG A 57 -5.64 -13.55 2.96
N TRP A 58 -4.45 -13.42 3.54
CA TRP A 58 -4.19 -13.91 4.89
C TRP A 58 -5.00 -13.13 5.94
N PHE A 59 -5.13 -11.81 5.79
CA PHE A 59 -5.95 -10.96 6.66
C PHE A 59 -7.46 -11.06 6.42
N ALA A 60 -7.90 -11.65 5.31
CA ALA A 60 -9.30 -11.72 4.90
C ALA A 60 -10.28 -12.24 5.95
N PRO A 61 -9.95 -13.24 6.80
CA PRO A 61 -10.86 -13.71 7.86
C PRO A 61 -11.29 -12.61 8.85
N VAL A 62 -10.46 -11.58 9.03
CA VAL A 62 -10.74 -10.48 9.96
C VAL A 62 -11.22 -9.22 9.22
N GLN A 63 -10.63 -8.88 8.07
CA GLN A 63 -10.96 -7.65 7.35
C GLN A 63 -12.08 -7.79 6.30
N GLY A 64 -12.54 -9.02 6.03
CA GLY A 64 -13.68 -9.32 5.15
C GLY A 64 -13.34 -9.53 3.67
N GLY A 65 -12.08 -9.42 3.26
CA GLY A 65 -11.65 -9.56 1.87
C GLY A 65 -10.14 -9.46 1.70
N THR A 66 -9.64 -9.55 0.46
CA THR A 66 -8.20 -9.35 0.17
C THR A 66 -7.76 -7.94 0.53
N PHE A 67 -8.64 -6.96 0.34
CA PHE A 67 -8.50 -5.62 0.91
C PHE A 67 -9.70 -5.37 1.82
N ALA A 68 -9.62 -4.36 2.68
CA ALA A 68 -10.77 -3.95 3.48
C ALA A 68 -11.96 -3.63 2.55
N ALA A 69 -13.16 -4.02 2.97
CA ALA A 69 -14.35 -3.87 2.15
C ALA A 69 -14.70 -2.40 1.86
N GLY A 70 -15.54 -2.19 0.84
CA GLY A 70 -16.08 -0.88 0.49
C GLY A 70 -15.10 -0.04 -0.33
N PRO A 71 -14.87 1.25 0.01
CA PRO A 71 -14.07 2.15 -0.82
C PRO A 71 -12.62 1.68 -1.04
N THR A 72 -12.03 0.96 -0.09
CA THR A 72 -10.64 0.49 -0.16
C THR A 72 -10.43 -0.50 -1.30
N GLU A 73 -11.16 -1.63 -1.32
CA GLU A 73 -11.06 -2.64 -2.38
C GLU A 73 -11.36 -2.03 -3.76
N GLU A 74 -12.40 -1.18 -3.84
CA GLU A 74 -12.78 -0.53 -5.09
C GLU A 74 -11.69 0.44 -5.60
N LEU A 75 -11.07 1.21 -4.71
CA LEU A 75 -9.97 2.11 -5.09
C LEU A 75 -8.72 1.34 -5.52
N VAL A 76 -8.37 0.25 -4.85
CA VAL A 76 -7.24 -0.60 -5.27
C VAL A 76 -7.49 -1.12 -6.69
N ARG A 77 -8.68 -1.67 -6.96
CA ARG A 77 -9.07 -2.15 -8.29
C ARG A 77 -9.00 -1.04 -9.35
N ARG A 78 -9.60 0.12 -9.05
CA ARG A 78 -9.62 1.26 -9.99
C ARG A 78 -8.23 1.83 -10.27
N MET A 79 -7.37 1.94 -9.25
CA MET A 79 -6.01 2.44 -9.46
C MET A 79 -5.21 1.53 -10.40
N THR A 80 -5.37 0.21 -10.29
CA THR A 80 -4.80 -0.73 -11.27
C THR A 80 -5.32 -0.47 -12.68
N GLU A 81 -6.64 -0.31 -12.84
CA GLU A 81 -7.28 -0.01 -14.15
C GLU A 81 -6.87 1.34 -14.74
N TRP A 82 -6.49 2.28 -13.87
CA TRP A 82 -6.00 3.60 -14.26
C TRP A 82 -4.51 3.64 -14.57
N GLY A 83 -3.80 2.50 -14.44
CA GLY A 83 -2.40 2.37 -14.82
C GLY A 83 -1.40 2.59 -13.68
N ALA A 84 -1.80 2.38 -12.42
CA ALA A 84 -0.83 2.28 -11.33
C ALA A 84 0.06 1.04 -11.54
N SER A 85 1.38 1.24 -11.53
CA SER A 85 2.38 0.18 -11.64
C SER A 85 2.34 -0.76 -10.43
N GLY A 86 2.00 -0.22 -9.26
CA GLY A 86 1.78 -1.00 -8.05
C GLY A 86 0.67 -0.42 -7.18
N VAL A 87 -0.07 -1.29 -6.49
CA VAL A 87 -1.18 -0.91 -5.62
C VAL A 87 -1.16 -1.70 -4.31
N GLY A 88 -1.76 -1.14 -3.28
CA GLY A 88 -1.93 -1.85 -2.02
C GLY A 88 -2.70 -1.08 -0.96
N GLN A 89 -2.76 -1.70 0.21
CA GLN A 89 -3.38 -1.15 1.40
C GLN A 89 -2.30 -0.93 2.46
N SER A 90 -2.42 0.15 3.22
CA SER A 90 -1.62 0.34 4.42
C SER A 90 -2.30 -0.35 5.61
N SER A 91 -1.59 -1.28 6.25
CA SER A 91 -2.07 -2.03 7.42
C SER A 91 -3.46 -2.64 7.20
N TRP A 92 -4.41 -2.40 8.11
CA TRP A 92 -5.80 -2.84 8.04
C TRP A 92 -6.72 -1.91 7.23
N GLY A 93 -6.17 -0.92 6.52
CA GLY A 93 -6.93 0.14 5.89
C GLY A 93 -7.45 1.20 6.88
N PRO A 94 -8.22 2.19 6.40
CA PRO A 94 -8.76 2.30 5.03
C PRO A 94 -7.79 2.95 4.02
N ALA A 95 -6.59 3.33 4.44
CA ALA A 95 -5.62 3.95 3.56
C ALA A 95 -5.14 2.98 2.48
N VAL A 96 -5.23 3.39 1.22
CA VAL A 96 -4.72 2.68 0.05
C VAL A 96 -3.69 3.54 -0.68
N TYR A 97 -2.85 2.91 -1.49
CA TYR A 97 -1.85 3.60 -2.28
C TYR A 97 -1.78 3.02 -3.70
N GLY A 98 -1.39 3.88 -4.63
CA GLY A 98 -1.04 3.54 -6.00
C GLY A 98 0.27 4.23 -6.37
N ILE A 99 1.17 3.49 -7.02
CA ILE A 99 2.50 3.95 -7.42
C ILE A 99 2.51 4.09 -8.94
N VAL A 100 3.05 5.21 -9.43
CA VAL A 100 3.09 5.57 -10.86
C VAL A 100 4.40 6.27 -11.18
N ASP A 101 4.77 6.27 -12.46
CA ASP A 101 5.98 6.93 -12.95
C ASP A 101 5.76 8.43 -13.13
N GLY A 102 6.47 9.22 -12.33
CA GLY A 102 6.50 10.67 -12.45
C GLY A 102 5.30 11.43 -11.84
N GLU A 103 5.52 12.73 -11.65
CA GLU A 103 4.57 13.62 -11.00
C GLU A 103 3.25 13.76 -11.77
N ASP A 104 3.31 13.88 -13.10
CA ASP A 104 2.13 14.02 -13.95
C ASP A 104 1.19 12.81 -13.86
N ALA A 105 1.74 11.59 -13.82
CA ALA A 105 0.94 10.39 -13.61
C ALA A 105 0.34 10.36 -12.21
N GLY A 106 1.11 10.79 -11.20
CA GLY A 106 0.65 10.95 -9.83
C GLY A 106 -0.54 11.91 -9.71
N LEU A 107 -0.47 13.06 -10.37
CA LEU A 107 -1.55 14.04 -10.41
C LEU A 107 -2.81 13.46 -11.06
N ARG A 108 -2.69 12.82 -12.23
CA ARG A 108 -3.84 12.19 -12.91
C ARG A 108 -4.49 11.09 -12.07
N LEU A 109 -3.70 10.24 -11.42
CA LEU A 109 -4.23 9.19 -10.55
C LEU A 109 -4.94 9.80 -9.34
N ALA A 110 -4.35 10.83 -8.72
CA ALA A 110 -4.92 11.52 -7.58
C ALA A 110 -6.23 12.26 -7.91
N GLU A 111 -6.34 12.85 -9.11
CA GLU A 111 -7.59 13.46 -9.59
C GLU A 111 -8.71 12.43 -9.71
N ARG A 112 -8.45 11.30 -10.38
CA ARG A 112 -9.43 10.22 -10.50
C ARG A 112 -9.83 9.65 -9.13
N ALA A 113 -8.88 9.49 -8.22
CA ALA A 113 -9.17 9.03 -6.86
C ALA A 113 -10.04 10.05 -6.09
N ARG A 114 -9.78 11.36 -6.25
CA ARG A 114 -10.61 12.43 -5.66
C ARG A 114 -12.03 12.41 -6.20
N ASP A 115 -12.21 12.20 -7.51
CA ASP A 115 -13.54 12.12 -8.12
C ASP A 115 -14.36 10.95 -7.56
N VAL A 116 -13.71 9.82 -7.27
CA VAL A 116 -14.37 8.64 -6.68
C VAL A 116 -14.64 8.83 -5.18
N LEU A 117 -13.70 9.40 -4.43
CA LEU A 117 -13.85 9.61 -2.99
C LEU A 117 -14.81 10.74 -2.65
N GLY A 118 -14.91 11.77 -3.50
CA GLY A 118 -15.67 12.98 -3.21
C GLY A 118 -15.29 13.57 -1.85
N THR A 119 -16.27 13.76 -0.98
CA THR A 119 -16.07 14.25 0.40
C THR A 119 -15.85 13.13 1.44
N ALA A 120 -15.82 11.87 1.02
CA ALA A 120 -15.73 10.72 1.92
C ALA A 120 -14.29 10.39 2.36
N GLY A 121 -13.28 11.07 1.81
CA GLY A 121 -11.88 10.85 2.17
C GLY A 121 -10.95 11.94 1.66
N THR A 122 -9.66 11.77 1.94
CA THR A 122 -8.59 12.67 1.48
C THR A 122 -7.63 11.93 0.56
N VAL A 123 -7.07 12.65 -0.41
CA VAL A 123 -6.05 12.12 -1.32
C VAL A 123 -4.79 12.93 -1.15
N HIS A 124 -3.67 12.25 -0.93
CA HIS A 124 -2.34 12.84 -0.85
C HIS A 124 -1.51 12.30 -2.01
N GLN A 125 -0.76 13.19 -2.66
CA GLN A 125 0.19 12.84 -3.71
C GLN A 125 1.54 13.47 -3.37
N GLY A 126 2.61 12.74 -3.65
CA GLY A 126 3.97 13.19 -3.41
C GLY A 126 4.99 12.11 -3.75
N ALA A 127 6.24 12.53 -3.89
CA ALA A 127 7.35 11.60 -4.08
C ALA A 127 7.68 10.82 -2.79
N PHE A 128 8.33 9.67 -2.96
CA PHE A 128 8.94 8.96 -1.84
C PHE A 128 10.01 9.82 -1.17
N ARG A 129 9.97 9.89 0.17
CA ARG A 129 11.04 10.56 0.91
C ARG A 129 12.27 9.65 0.92
N SER A 130 13.40 10.17 0.41
CA SER A 130 14.71 9.52 0.46
C SER A 130 15.47 9.77 1.77
N GLU A 131 14.85 10.49 2.71
CA GLU A 131 15.46 10.89 3.96
C GLU A 131 14.57 10.55 5.16
N GLY A 132 15.20 10.23 6.28
CA GLY A 132 14.53 9.94 7.56
C GLY A 132 14.08 11.20 8.31
N ALA A 133 13.64 10.99 9.56
CA ALA A 133 13.21 12.07 10.43
C ALA A 133 14.35 13.07 10.70
N ARG A 134 14.03 14.37 10.63
CA ARG A 134 14.94 15.46 10.99
C ARG A 134 14.43 16.13 12.27
N VAL A 135 15.33 16.43 13.20
CA VAL A 135 15.03 17.15 14.44
C VAL A 135 15.73 18.50 14.39
N TRP A 136 14.98 19.60 14.58
CA TRP A 136 15.53 20.94 14.68
C TRP A 136 14.89 21.69 15.86
N ARG A 137 15.61 22.67 16.41
CA ARG A 137 15.05 23.60 17.40
C ARG A 137 14.40 24.76 16.67
N ALA A 138 13.16 25.10 17.04
CA ALA A 138 12.52 26.30 16.53
C ALA A 138 13.33 27.55 16.94
N PRO A 139 13.41 28.59 16.09
CA PRO A 139 14.07 29.84 16.47
C PRO A 139 13.39 30.41 17.71
N SER A 140 14.15 30.75 18.74
CA SER A 140 13.63 31.53 19.87
C SER A 140 13.22 32.90 19.35
N HIS A 141 11.93 33.23 19.45
CA HIS A 141 11.45 34.60 19.32
C HIS A 141 12.14 35.43 20.42
N GLN A 142 13.03 36.35 20.02
CA GLN A 142 13.49 37.45 20.87
C GLN A 142 12.46 38.57 20.86
#